data_AF-A0A838KS48-F1
#
_entry.id   AF-A0A838KS48-F1
#
_cell.length_a   1.000
_cell.length_b   1.000
_cell.length_c   1.000
_cell.angle_alpha   90.00
_cell.angle_beta   90.00
_cell.angle_gamma   90.00
#
_symmetry.space_group_name_H-M   'P 1'
#
loop_
_entity.id
_entity.type
_entity.pdbx_description
1 polymer ?
#
loop_
_entity_poly.entity_id
_entity_poly.type
_entity_poly.pdbx_seq_one_letter_code
_entity_poly.pdbx_strand_id
1 'polypeptide(L)'
;MPGVWRSRSNRPKAGKWAQPRTTRGGISNYKKSPDPEPDPPPGKEKPADREGLGRSRGGLSTKIHLAADGRCRPLGFITTVGQRHDAVAFELTLAEVAVARHGAGRPRTRPDAALADKAYSSRAIRSHLSRRGIKAVIPIKADQAAARARKGNRGGRPPSFDKAHYRDRNTIERTVNKLRAHRAVGTRYDKRDYIYRGTITVAAIRIWLRDPVPDPLQDRP
;
A
#
# COMPACT_ATOMS: atom_id res chain seq x y z
N MET A 1 28.81 -19.20 5.10
CA MET A 1 29.67 -19.29 3.91
C MET A 1 28.77 -19.15 2.68
N PRO A 2 28.84 -18.05 1.91
CA PRO A 2 27.92 -17.73 0.83
C PRO A 2 28.32 -18.42 -0.49
N GLY A 3 27.35 -19.06 -1.15
CA GLY A 3 27.51 -19.66 -2.47
C GLY A 3 27.14 -18.68 -3.58
N VAL A 4 28.15 -18.30 -4.36
CA VAL A 4 28.08 -17.45 -5.55
C VAL A 4 27.69 -18.29 -6.76
N TRP A 5 26.71 -17.85 -7.55
CA TRP A 5 26.49 -18.34 -8.91
C TRP A 5 26.87 -17.24 -9.91
N ARG A 6 27.87 -17.51 -10.76
CA ARG A 6 28.36 -16.59 -11.80
C ARG A 6 28.48 -17.35 -13.12
N SER A 7 27.63 -17.02 -14.09
CA SER A 7 27.77 -17.46 -15.48
C SER A 7 28.76 -16.54 -16.21
N ARG A 8 29.75 -17.13 -16.88
CA ARG A 8 30.71 -16.45 -17.76
C ARG A 8 30.10 -16.38 -19.17
N SER A 9 30.07 -15.20 -19.77
CA SER A 9 29.99 -15.04 -21.22
C SER A 9 31.07 -14.05 -21.68
N ASN A 10 31.91 -14.52 -22.58
CA ASN A 10 33.08 -13.86 -23.14
C ASN A 10 32.70 -12.96 -24.32
N ARG A 11 33.20 -11.72 -24.40
CA ARG A 11 33.24 -10.91 -25.64
C ARG A 11 34.43 -9.92 -25.63
N PRO A 12 34.97 -9.56 -26.81
CA PRO A 12 36.38 -9.22 -27.02
C PRO A 12 36.72 -7.73 -26.83
N LYS A 13 38.01 -7.43 -26.72
CA LYS A 13 38.58 -6.06 -26.76
C LYS A 13 38.86 -5.64 -28.20
N ALA A 14 38.41 -4.44 -28.62
CA ALA A 14 39.17 -3.45 -29.39
C ALA A 14 38.27 -2.26 -29.82
N GLY A 15 38.84 -1.05 -29.87
CA GLY A 15 38.38 0.05 -30.72
C GLY A 15 37.96 1.34 -30.00
N LYS A 16 38.83 2.36 -30.00
CA LYS A 16 38.51 3.74 -29.63
C LYS A 16 37.68 4.38 -30.75
N TRP A 17 36.50 4.93 -30.42
CA TRP A 17 35.79 5.90 -31.25
C TRP A 17 35.24 7.04 -30.38
N ALA A 18 35.16 8.23 -30.97
CA ALA A 18 35.10 9.56 -30.37
C ALA A 18 34.03 9.78 -29.27
N GLN A 19 34.39 10.59 -28.27
CA GLN A 19 33.48 11.12 -27.24
C GLN A 19 32.44 12.06 -27.90
N PRO A 20 31.13 11.77 -27.85
CA PRO A 20 30.12 12.76 -28.20
C PRO A 20 30.05 13.82 -27.10
N ARG A 21 30.03 15.09 -27.52
CA ARG A 21 29.91 16.29 -26.68
C ARG A 21 28.81 16.09 -25.63
N THR A 22 29.17 16.26 -24.36
CA THR A 22 28.21 16.25 -23.26
C THR A 22 27.21 17.39 -23.45
N THR A 23 25.98 17.10 -23.86
CA THR A 23 24.87 18.00 -23.56
C THR A 23 24.70 17.95 -22.04
N ARG A 24 24.98 19.07 -21.36
CA ARG A 24 24.57 19.26 -19.96
C ARG A 24 23.06 19.09 -19.93
N GLY A 25 22.60 17.91 -19.53
CA GLY A 25 21.20 17.64 -19.28
C GLY A 25 20.67 18.69 -18.32
N GLY A 26 19.65 19.43 -18.75
CA GLY A 26 19.02 20.45 -17.94
C GLY A 26 18.62 19.87 -16.58
N ILE A 27 18.91 20.62 -15.51
CA ILE A 27 18.56 20.28 -14.14
C ILE A 27 17.06 20.02 -14.10
N SER A 28 16.64 18.80 -13.78
CA SER A 28 15.23 18.42 -13.77
C SER A 28 14.46 19.28 -12.76
N ASN A 29 13.55 20.10 -13.26
CA ASN A 29 12.79 21.07 -12.47
C ASN A 29 11.54 20.45 -11.83
N TYR A 30 11.67 19.27 -11.21
CA TYR A 30 10.54 18.53 -10.62
C TYR A 30 9.85 19.28 -9.47
N LYS A 31 10.49 20.33 -8.93
CA LYS A 31 9.97 21.17 -7.84
C LYS A 31 9.08 22.33 -8.32
N LYS A 32 8.98 22.60 -9.64
CA LYS A 32 8.21 23.74 -10.19
C LYS A 32 7.03 23.33 -11.08
N SER A 33 6.67 22.05 -11.12
CA SER A 33 5.42 21.64 -11.78
C SER A 33 4.25 21.92 -10.84
N PRO A 34 3.10 22.41 -11.32
CA PRO A 34 1.91 22.53 -10.49
C PRO A 34 1.62 21.18 -9.83
N ASP A 35 1.41 21.18 -8.51
CA ASP A 35 0.95 19.99 -7.82
C ASP A 35 -0.35 19.51 -8.48
N PRO A 36 -0.52 18.20 -8.69
CA PRO A 36 -1.82 17.69 -9.10
C PRO A 36 -2.83 18.11 -8.05
N GLU A 37 -3.98 18.57 -8.54
CA GLU A 37 -5.07 19.11 -7.74
C GLU A 37 -5.23 18.32 -6.44
N PRO A 38 -5.25 19.00 -5.29
CA PRO A 38 -5.49 18.33 -4.02
C PRO A 38 -6.81 17.56 -4.12
N ASP A 39 -6.83 16.36 -3.53
CA ASP A 39 -8.11 15.66 -3.34
C ASP A 39 -9.06 16.61 -2.61
N PRO A 40 -10.34 16.67 -3.01
CA PRO A 40 -11.28 17.54 -2.34
C PRO A 40 -11.39 17.14 -0.86
N PRO A 41 -11.66 18.10 0.04
CA PRO A 41 -11.76 17.82 1.47
C PRO A 41 -12.77 16.71 1.78
N PRO A 42 -12.64 16.01 2.92
CA PRO A 42 -13.57 14.95 3.30
C PRO A 42 -15.02 15.44 3.20
N GLY A 43 -15.84 14.77 2.38
CA GLY A 43 -17.26 15.14 2.16
C GLY A 43 -17.59 15.70 0.77
N LYS A 44 -16.59 15.94 -0.10
CA LYS A 44 -16.82 16.27 -1.51
C LYS A 44 -16.46 15.08 -2.40
N GLU A 45 -17.34 14.75 -3.34
CA GLU A 45 -17.11 13.68 -4.31
C GLU A 45 -15.88 13.97 -5.17
N LYS A 46 -15.06 12.95 -5.41
CA LYS A 46 -13.94 13.06 -6.34
C LYS A 46 -14.50 13.25 -7.76
N PRO A 47 -13.90 14.09 -8.60
CA PRO A 47 -14.29 14.19 -10.00
C PRO A 47 -14.29 12.79 -10.62
N ALA A 48 -15.43 12.40 -11.20
CA ALA A 48 -15.62 11.07 -11.77
C ALA A 48 -14.63 10.76 -12.90
N ASP A 49 -14.04 11.79 -13.51
CA ASP A 49 -13.14 11.73 -14.66
C ASP A 49 -11.66 11.87 -14.30
N ARG A 50 -11.29 11.91 -13.01
CA ARG A 50 -9.90 12.08 -12.58
C ARG A 50 -8.95 11.04 -13.21
N GLU A 51 -7.81 11.54 -13.69
CA GLU A 51 -6.69 10.69 -14.08
C GLU A 51 -5.98 10.09 -12.84
N GLY A 52 -5.81 8.78 -12.84
CA GLY A 52 -5.20 8.05 -11.71
C GLY A 52 -3.68 7.90 -11.82
N LEU A 53 -3.05 8.43 -12.86
CA LEU A 53 -1.62 8.29 -13.16
C LEU A 53 -0.82 9.45 -12.56
N GLY A 54 0.32 9.13 -11.97
CA GLY A 54 1.24 10.09 -11.37
C GLY A 54 2.68 9.90 -11.83
N ARG A 55 3.50 10.95 -11.78
CA ARG A 55 4.92 10.84 -12.11
C ARG A 55 5.69 10.18 -10.98
N SER A 56 6.53 9.21 -11.32
CA SER A 56 7.47 8.58 -10.39
C SER A 56 8.85 8.43 -11.06
N ARG A 57 9.89 8.04 -10.31
CA ARG A 57 11.24 7.87 -10.86
C ARG A 57 11.31 6.82 -11.98
N GLY A 58 10.37 5.86 -12.00
CA GLY A 58 10.27 4.82 -13.03
C GLY A 58 9.25 5.11 -14.14
N GLY A 59 8.77 6.36 -14.27
CA GLY A 59 7.71 6.73 -15.22
C GLY A 59 6.35 6.95 -14.56
N LEU A 60 5.28 6.88 -15.35
CA LEU A 60 3.92 7.05 -14.86
C LEU A 60 3.49 5.84 -14.04
N SER A 61 3.00 6.06 -12.82
CA SER A 61 2.55 5.00 -11.93
C SER A 61 1.37 5.41 -11.06
N THR A 62 0.72 4.39 -10.50
CA THR A 62 -0.39 4.51 -9.55
C THR A 62 -0.10 3.58 -8.39
N LYS A 63 -0.48 4.02 -7.19
CA LYS A 63 -0.44 3.21 -5.98
C LYS A 63 -1.82 2.64 -5.70
N ILE A 64 -1.85 1.35 -5.39
CA ILE A 64 -3.01 0.70 -4.79
C ILE A 64 -2.73 0.62 -3.29
N HIS A 65 -3.57 1.28 -2.50
CA HIS A 65 -3.58 1.13 -1.05
C HIS A 65 -4.71 0.19 -0.71
N LEU A 66 -4.42 -0.88 0.02
CA LEU A 66 -5.42 -1.93 0.29
C LEU A 66 -5.35 -2.43 1.72
N ALA A 67 -6.51 -2.84 2.23
CA ALA A 67 -6.66 -3.67 3.40
C ALA A 67 -6.98 -5.10 2.96
N ALA A 68 -6.45 -6.09 3.68
CA ALA A 68 -6.73 -7.50 3.42
C ALA A 68 -6.98 -8.27 4.72
N ASP A 69 -7.72 -9.38 4.61
CA ASP A 69 -7.88 -10.34 5.71
C ASP A 69 -6.75 -11.37 5.76
N GLY A 70 -6.70 -12.19 6.81
CA GLY A 70 -5.68 -13.23 6.99
C GLY A 70 -5.61 -14.31 5.90
N ARG A 71 -6.62 -14.39 5.00
CA ARG A 71 -6.63 -15.31 3.85
C ARG A 71 -6.09 -14.68 2.57
N CYS A 72 -5.50 -13.49 2.69
CA CYS A 72 -4.99 -12.69 1.57
C CYS A 72 -6.11 -12.26 0.60
N ARG A 73 -7.28 -11.90 1.14
CA ARG A 73 -8.42 -11.39 0.35
C ARG A 73 -8.56 -9.88 0.56
N PRO A 74 -8.64 -9.08 -0.52
CA PRO A 74 -8.83 -7.64 -0.39
C PRO A 74 -10.17 -7.30 0.28
N LEU A 75 -10.16 -6.51 1.34
CA LEU A 75 -11.36 -6.03 2.05
C LEU A 75 -11.81 -4.64 1.60
N GLY A 76 -10.86 -3.84 1.10
CA GLY A 76 -11.11 -2.48 0.67
C GLY A 76 -9.82 -1.91 0.07
N PHE A 77 -9.96 -1.02 -0.92
CA PHE A 77 -8.81 -0.43 -1.59
C PHE A 77 -9.15 0.95 -2.17
N ILE A 78 -8.14 1.81 -2.18
CA ILE A 78 -8.18 3.07 -2.90
C ILE A 78 -6.94 3.21 -3.78
N THR A 79 -7.05 4.05 -4.78
CA THR A 79 -5.97 4.37 -5.71
C THR A 79 -5.52 5.81 -5.53
N THR A 80 -4.21 6.03 -5.63
CA THR A 80 -3.63 7.37 -5.69
C THR A 80 -2.57 7.44 -6.78
N VAL A 81 -2.33 8.65 -7.28
CA VAL A 81 -1.21 8.93 -8.18
C VAL A 81 0.14 8.58 -7.54
N GLY A 82 1.10 8.10 -8.34
CA GLY A 82 2.34 7.45 -7.87
C GLY A 82 3.23 8.25 -6.92
N GLN A 83 3.24 9.59 -7.01
CA GLN A 83 4.03 10.47 -6.15
C GLN A 83 3.40 10.73 -4.77
N ARG A 84 2.13 10.37 -4.55
CA ARG A 84 1.49 10.61 -3.25
C ARG A 84 2.13 9.74 -2.16
N HIS A 85 2.24 10.30 -0.96
CA HIS A 85 2.80 9.60 0.18
C HIS A 85 1.78 8.63 0.79
N ASP A 86 2.21 7.42 1.14
CA ASP A 86 1.30 6.32 1.51
C ASP A 86 0.49 6.61 2.78
N ALA A 87 1.07 7.34 3.73
CA ALA A 87 0.38 7.68 4.98
C ALA A 87 -0.93 8.48 4.76
N VAL A 88 -1.05 9.21 3.65
CA VAL A 88 -2.27 9.99 3.32
C VAL A 88 -3.43 9.05 3.02
N ALA A 89 -3.16 7.88 2.45
CA ALA A 89 -4.17 6.92 2.05
C ALA A 89 -4.63 6.00 3.19
N PHE A 90 -3.93 5.98 4.34
CA PHE A 90 -4.17 5.00 5.39
C PHE A 90 -5.62 5.06 5.94
N GLU A 91 -6.05 6.25 6.38
CA GLU A 91 -7.39 6.42 6.98
C GLU A 91 -8.49 6.15 5.96
N LEU A 92 -8.29 6.57 4.71
CA LEU A 92 -9.22 6.33 3.61
C LEU A 92 -9.33 4.84 3.27
N THR A 93 -8.20 4.13 3.17
CA THR A 93 -8.19 2.68 2.91
C THR A 93 -8.89 1.91 4.03
N LEU A 94 -8.68 2.33 5.28
CA LEU A 94 -9.31 1.70 6.43
C LEU A 94 -10.81 2.00 6.51
N ALA A 95 -11.28 3.11 5.92
CA ALA A 95 -12.70 3.45 5.84
C ALA A 95 -13.46 2.58 4.82
N GLU A 96 -12.79 2.07 3.78
CA GLU A 96 -13.35 1.12 2.81
C GLU A 96 -13.65 -0.25 3.42
N VAL A 97 -13.13 -0.56 4.61
CA VAL A 97 -13.35 -1.87 5.26
C VAL A 97 -14.78 -1.96 5.77
N ALA A 98 -15.58 -2.81 5.13
CA ALA A 98 -16.92 -3.17 5.55
C ALA A 98 -17.17 -4.66 5.31
N VAL A 99 -17.11 -5.47 6.37
CA VAL A 99 -17.34 -6.91 6.29
C VAL A 99 -18.78 -7.22 6.69
N ALA A 100 -19.56 -7.79 5.78
CA ALA A 100 -20.92 -8.23 6.07
C ALA A 100 -20.94 -9.27 7.21
N ARG A 101 -21.98 -9.24 8.03
CA ARG A 101 -22.19 -10.24 9.08
C ARG A 101 -23.04 -11.38 8.54
N HIS A 102 -22.86 -12.57 9.10
CA HIS A 102 -23.86 -13.63 8.95
C HIS A 102 -25.08 -13.25 9.79
N GLY A 103 -26.18 -12.90 9.14
CA GLY A 103 -27.43 -12.45 9.79
C GLY A 103 -27.64 -10.93 9.79
N ALA A 104 -28.68 -10.49 10.51
CA ALA A 104 -29.07 -9.09 10.56
C ALA A 104 -28.03 -8.20 11.27
N GLY A 105 -27.94 -6.94 10.84
CA GLY A 105 -27.15 -5.90 11.49
C GLY A 105 -26.14 -5.20 10.60
N ARG A 106 -25.50 -4.17 11.14
CA ARG A 106 -24.54 -3.34 10.41
C ARG A 106 -23.25 -4.12 10.09
N PRO A 107 -22.67 -3.95 8.89
CA PRO A 107 -21.35 -4.49 8.57
C PRO A 107 -20.30 -4.13 9.61
N ARG A 108 -19.37 -5.05 9.86
CA ARG A 108 -18.22 -4.83 10.70
C ARG A 108 -17.21 -3.95 9.97
N THR A 109 -17.03 -2.72 10.45
CA THR A 109 -16.07 -1.75 9.90
C THR A 109 -14.81 -1.57 10.76
N ARG A 110 -14.78 -2.18 11.96
CA ARG A 110 -13.67 -2.09 12.90
C ARG A 110 -12.91 -3.43 12.98
N PRO A 111 -11.66 -3.52 12.47
CA PRO A 111 -10.80 -4.67 12.72
C PRO A 111 -10.26 -4.65 14.16
N ASP A 112 -9.91 -5.81 14.71
CA ASP A 112 -9.33 -5.91 16.06
C ASP A 112 -7.90 -5.35 16.10
N ALA A 113 -7.14 -5.58 15.04
CA ALA A 113 -5.79 -5.09 14.87
C ALA A 113 -5.56 -4.57 13.44
N ALA A 114 -4.72 -3.55 13.32
CA ALA A 114 -4.19 -3.04 12.05
C ALA A 114 -2.69 -3.31 11.97
N LEU A 115 -2.30 -4.19 11.05
CA LEU A 115 -0.91 -4.51 10.73
C LEU A 115 -0.49 -3.66 9.54
N ALA A 116 0.57 -2.86 9.71
CA ALA A 116 1.07 -2.02 8.64
C ALA A 116 2.57 -1.77 8.76
N ASP A 117 3.17 -1.33 7.65
CA ASP A 117 4.58 -1.04 7.56
C ASP A 117 5.02 0.04 8.55
N LYS A 118 6.31 0.00 8.88
CA LYS A 118 7.00 1.04 9.66
C LYS A 118 6.78 2.47 9.13
N ALA A 119 6.51 2.62 7.83
CA ALA A 119 6.17 3.90 7.22
C ALA A 119 4.88 4.53 7.79
N TYR A 120 3.94 3.71 8.27
CA TYR A 120 2.67 4.12 8.88
C TYR A 120 2.77 4.39 10.40
N SER A 121 3.97 4.50 10.96
CA SER A 121 4.19 4.70 12.40
C SER A 121 3.85 6.10 12.94
N SER A 122 3.24 6.98 12.12
CA SER A 122 2.99 8.38 12.49
C SER A 122 2.07 8.49 13.72
N ARG A 123 2.22 9.58 14.47
CA ARG A 123 1.34 9.87 15.63
C ARG A 123 -0.12 10.03 15.19
N ALA A 124 -0.37 10.63 14.03
CA ALA A 124 -1.71 10.80 13.47
C ALA A 124 -2.39 9.45 13.24
N ILE A 125 -1.72 8.51 12.56
CA ILE A 125 -2.25 7.16 12.30
C ILE A 125 -2.52 6.41 13.61
N ARG A 126 -1.58 6.45 14.57
CA ARG A 126 -1.78 5.80 15.87
C ARG A 126 -2.94 6.42 16.66
N SER A 127 -3.10 7.75 16.61
CA SER A 127 -4.23 8.45 17.24
C SER A 127 -5.55 8.06 16.58
N HIS A 128 -5.61 7.98 15.24
CA HIS A 128 -6.78 7.51 14.51
C HIS A 128 -7.18 6.09 14.94
N LEU A 129 -6.23 5.14 14.96
CA LEU A 129 -6.48 3.76 15.38
C LEU A 129 -6.95 3.68 16.85
N SER A 130 -6.30 4.43 17.73
CA SER A 130 -6.66 4.50 19.16
C SER A 130 -8.07 5.04 19.36
N ARG A 131 -8.45 6.13 18.69
CA ARG A 131 -9.82 6.70 18.74
C ARG A 131 -10.88 5.72 18.26
N ARG A 132 -10.52 4.86 17.30
CA ARG A 132 -11.42 3.81 16.79
C ARG A 132 -11.40 2.54 17.64
N GLY A 133 -10.52 2.41 18.64
CA GLY A 133 -10.34 1.19 19.42
C GLY A 133 -9.72 0.03 18.64
N ILE A 134 -8.82 0.33 17.70
CA ILE A 134 -8.11 -0.67 16.87
C ILE A 134 -6.68 -0.82 17.38
N LYS A 135 -6.22 -2.06 17.64
CA LYS A 135 -4.86 -2.33 18.09
C LYS A 135 -3.86 -2.04 16.95
N ALA A 136 -2.91 -1.14 17.17
CA ALA A 136 -1.88 -0.81 16.19
C ALA A 136 -0.69 -1.78 16.27
N VAL A 137 -0.57 -2.71 15.32
CA VAL A 137 0.58 -3.64 15.18
C VAL A 137 1.52 -3.08 14.11
N ILE A 138 2.11 -1.93 14.43
CA ILE A 138 2.99 -1.17 13.53
C ILE A 138 4.33 -0.95 14.23
N PRO A 139 5.47 -1.30 13.64
CA PRO A 139 6.77 -1.03 14.23
C PRO A 139 7.07 0.48 14.23
N ILE A 140 7.75 0.97 15.27
CA ILE A 140 8.13 2.39 15.39
C ILE A 140 9.41 2.64 14.59
N LYS A 141 9.53 3.83 13.99
CA LYS A 141 10.80 4.25 13.37
C LYS A 141 11.91 4.45 14.40
N ALA A 142 13.15 4.11 14.03
CA ALA A 142 14.28 4.12 14.97
C ALA A 142 14.59 5.55 15.46
N ASP A 143 14.51 6.53 14.55
CA ASP A 143 14.56 7.97 14.84
C ASP A 143 13.46 8.40 15.82
N GLN A 144 12.23 7.92 15.64
CA GLN A 144 11.10 8.22 16.53
C GLN A 144 11.25 7.59 17.90
N ALA A 145 11.89 6.42 17.99
CA ALA A 145 12.22 5.79 19.26
C ALA A 145 13.34 6.57 19.97
N ALA A 146 14.41 6.91 19.25
CA ALA A 146 15.53 7.71 19.77
C ALA A 146 15.09 9.11 20.21
N ALA A 147 14.21 9.77 19.43
CA ALA A 147 13.66 11.07 19.78
C ALA A 147 12.76 11.04 21.01
N ARG A 148 12.07 9.93 21.26
CA ARG A 148 11.33 9.72 22.52
C ARG A 148 12.27 9.49 23.68
N ALA A 149 13.29 8.65 23.52
CA ALA A 149 14.30 8.39 24.54
C ALA A 149 15.00 9.69 24.97
N ARG A 150 15.38 10.54 24.01
CA ARG A 150 15.97 11.86 24.28
C ARG A 150 15.06 12.80 25.08
N LYS A 151 13.74 12.62 24.99
CA LYS A 151 12.76 13.43 25.75
C LYS A 151 12.54 12.92 27.18
N GLY A 152 13.12 11.78 27.56
CA GLY A 152 12.95 11.18 28.89
C GLY A 152 11.46 11.01 29.24
N ASN A 153 11.08 11.42 30.45
CA ASN A 153 9.69 11.34 30.93
C ASN A 153 8.68 12.10 30.05
N ARG A 154 9.09 13.18 29.37
CA ARG A 154 8.25 13.94 28.43
C ARG A 154 7.99 13.18 27.12
N GLY A 155 8.72 12.10 26.87
CA GLY A 155 8.57 11.23 25.68
C GLY A 155 7.35 10.32 25.72
N GLY A 156 6.78 10.10 26.92
CA GLY A 156 5.64 9.21 27.16
C GLY A 156 5.98 7.72 27.02
N ARG A 157 5.03 6.85 27.38
CA ARG A 157 5.18 5.40 27.29
C ARG A 157 5.36 4.94 25.83
N PRO A 158 6.38 4.13 25.51
CA PRO A 158 6.52 3.56 24.18
C PRO A 158 5.31 2.69 23.80
N PRO A 159 4.79 2.80 22.56
CA PRO A 159 3.76 1.88 22.08
C PRO A 159 4.24 0.42 22.14
N SER A 160 3.38 -0.47 22.65
CA SER A 160 3.61 -1.91 22.61
C SER A 160 3.66 -2.41 21.16
N PHE A 161 4.65 -3.23 20.83
CA PHE A 161 4.79 -3.86 19.51
C PHE A 161 4.76 -5.38 19.64
N ASP A 162 3.79 -6.00 18.98
CA ASP A 162 3.57 -7.44 18.97
C ASP A 162 4.29 -8.07 17.76
N LYS A 163 5.49 -8.60 17.99
CA LYS A 163 6.31 -9.21 16.94
C LYS A 163 5.68 -10.46 16.34
N ALA A 164 4.98 -11.25 17.16
CA ALA A 164 4.39 -12.51 16.71
C ALA A 164 3.28 -12.23 15.70
N HIS A 165 2.38 -11.31 16.04
CA HIS A 165 1.28 -10.88 15.19
C HIS A 165 1.78 -10.10 13.96
N TYR A 166 2.88 -9.35 14.07
CA TYR A 166 3.45 -8.64 12.92
C TYR A 166 3.93 -9.56 11.79
N ARG A 167 4.20 -10.85 12.06
CA ARG A 167 4.56 -11.82 11.00
C ARG A 167 3.46 -11.96 9.95
N ASP A 168 2.20 -11.78 10.35
CA ASP A 168 1.04 -11.90 9.46
C ASP A 168 0.94 -10.73 8.46
N ARG A 169 1.80 -9.71 8.56
CA ARG A 169 1.92 -8.64 7.54
C ARG A 169 2.20 -9.20 6.14
N ASN A 170 2.87 -10.35 6.03
CA ASN A 170 3.11 -11.04 4.75
C ASN A 170 1.82 -11.25 3.93
N THR A 171 0.68 -11.35 4.61
CA THR A 171 -0.65 -11.41 3.99
C THR A 171 -0.91 -10.25 3.03
N ILE A 172 -0.46 -9.03 3.34
CA ILE A 172 -0.61 -7.88 2.44
C ILE A 172 0.22 -8.09 1.17
N GLU A 173 1.48 -8.51 1.29
CA GLU A 173 2.37 -8.74 0.15
C GLU A 173 1.81 -9.86 -0.75
N ARG A 174 1.32 -10.95 -0.15
CA ARG A 174 0.64 -12.04 -0.86
C ARG A 174 -0.64 -11.56 -1.56
N THR A 175 -1.43 -10.69 -0.92
CA THR A 175 -2.64 -10.11 -1.54
C THR A 175 -2.29 -9.24 -2.74
N VAL A 176 -1.27 -8.38 -2.63
CA VAL A 176 -0.77 -7.57 -3.75
C VAL A 176 -0.27 -8.47 -4.88
N ASN A 177 0.43 -9.56 -4.56
CA ASN A 177 0.88 -10.52 -5.57
C ASN A 177 -0.28 -11.23 -6.26
N LYS A 178 -1.32 -11.66 -5.51
CA LYS A 178 -2.56 -12.21 -6.09
C LYS A 178 -3.21 -11.21 -7.06
N LEU A 179 -3.31 -9.94 -6.68
CA LEU A 179 -3.84 -8.89 -7.56
C LEU A 179 -2.98 -8.69 -8.81
N ARG A 180 -1.66 -8.60 -8.67
CA ARG A 180 -0.73 -8.40 -9.80
C ARG A 180 -0.64 -9.60 -10.75
N ALA A 181 -1.02 -10.80 -10.31
CA ALA A 181 -1.15 -11.96 -11.19
C ALA A 181 -2.22 -11.76 -12.28
N HIS A 182 -3.21 -10.89 -12.04
CA HIS A 182 -4.11 -10.41 -13.08
C HIS A 182 -3.38 -9.37 -13.93
N ARG A 183 -2.98 -9.74 -15.15
CA ARG A 183 -2.17 -8.89 -16.06
C ARG A 183 -2.74 -7.48 -16.24
N ALA A 184 -4.06 -7.34 -16.32
CA ALA A 184 -4.73 -6.04 -16.42
C ALA A 184 -4.46 -5.11 -15.23
N VAL A 185 -4.35 -5.67 -14.00
CA VAL A 185 -3.97 -4.93 -12.79
C VAL A 185 -2.47 -4.67 -12.76
N GLY A 186 -1.65 -5.68 -13.11
CA GLY A 186 -0.20 -5.58 -13.03
C GLY A 186 0.40 -4.53 -13.97
N THR A 187 -0.08 -4.48 -15.21
CA THR A 187 0.42 -3.56 -16.23
C THR A 187 -0.30 -2.21 -16.19
N ARG A 188 -1.61 -2.20 -15.87
CA ARG A 188 -2.51 -1.04 -15.97
C ARG A 188 -2.50 -0.38 -17.35
N TYR A 189 -3.57 -0.59 -18.12
CA TYR A 189 -3.79 0.13 -19.39
C TYR A 189 -4.69 1.38 -19.23
N ASP A 190 -5.35 1.51 -18.08
CA ASP A 190 -6.39 2.52 -17.86
C ASP A 190 -5.82 3.89 -17.47
N LYS A 191 -6.22 4.95 -18.19
CA LYS A 191 -5.89 6.34 -17.82
C LYS A 191 -6.74 6.83 -16.64
N ARG A 192 -8.04 6.58 -16.71
CA ARG A 192 -9.03 7.06 -15.73
C ARG A 192 -9.05 6.17 -14.49
N ASP A 193 -9.16 6.79 -13.32
CA ASP A 193 -9.07 6.10 -12.04
C ASP A 193 -10.22 5.10 -11.81
N TYR A 194 -11.46 5.48 -12.13
CA TYR A 194 -12.62 4.60 -11.93
C TYR A 194 -12.56 3.31 -12.77
N ILE A 195 -12.05 3.39 -14.01
CA ILE A 195 -11.89 2.20 -14.87
C ILE A 195 -10.88 1.25 -14.21
N TYR A 196 -9.74 1.79 -13.76
CA TYR A 196 -8.74 0.99 -13.08
C TYR A 196 -9.25 0.38 -11.78
N ARG A 197 -10.02 1.13 -10.97
CA ARG A 197 -10.69 0.61 -9.77
C ARG A 197 -11.68 -0.51 -10.12
N GLY A 198 -12.39 -0.39 -11.25
CA GLY A 198 -13.23 -1.47 -11.79
C GLY A 198 -12.41 -2.74 -12.08
N THR A 199 -11.28 -2.60 -12.79
CA THR A 199 -10.35 -3.70 -13.06
C THR A 199 -9.86 -4.38 -11.78
N ILE A 200 -9.48 -3.60 -10.75
CA ILE A 200 -9.09 -4.12 -9.44
C ILE A 200 -10.26 -4.84 -8.75
N THR A 201 -11.47 -4.29 -8.85
CA THR A 201 -12.69 -4.88 -8.26
C THR A 201 -12.97 -6.26 -8.83
N VAL A 202 -12.91 -6.42 -10.15
CA VAL A 202 -13.10 -7.71 -10.82
C VAL A 202 -12.03 -8.72 -10.38
N ALA A 203 -10.77 -8.30 -10.29
CA ALA A 203 -9.69 -9.14 -9.79
C ALA A 203 -9.93 -9.56 -8.31
N ALA A 204 -10.37 -8.62 -7.47
CA ALA A 204 -10.69 -8.89 -6.07
C ALA A 204 -11.84 -9.90 -5.95
N ILE A 205 -12.93 -9.75 -6.71
CA ILE A 205 -14.04 -10.71 -6.75
C ILE A 205 -13.53 -12.11 -7.10
N ARG A 206 -12.68 -12.23 -8.12
CA ARG A 206 -12.10 -13.53 -8.49
C ARG A 206 -11.21 -14.14 -7.41
N ILE A 207 -10.49 -13.31 -6.63
CA ILE A 207 -9.74 -13.79 -5.46
C ILE A 207 -10.71 -14.32 -4.39
N TRP A 208 -11.79 -13.60 -4.11
CA TRP A 208 -12.81 -14.03 -3.13
C TRP A 208 -13.50 -15.34 -3.51
N LEU A 209 -13.86 -15.50 -4.79
CA LEU A 209 -14.54 -16.71 -5.28
C LEU A 209 -13.64 -17.96 -5.27
N ARG A 210 -12.32 -17.80 -5.28
CA ARG A 210 -11.35 -18.92 -5.19
C ARG A 210 -11.10 -19.37 -3.76
N ASP A 211 -11.31 -18.48 -2.79
CA ASP A 211 -11.11 -18.73 -1.37
C ASP A 211 -12.46 -18.54 -0.61
N PRO A 212 -13.51 -19.35 -0.91
CA PRO A 212 -14.77 -19.26 -0.20
C PRO A 212 -14.55 -19.51 1.29
N VAL A 213 -15.27 -18.77 2.13
CA VAL A 213 -15.32 -19.09 3.57
C VAL A 213 -15.97 -20.47 3.67
N PRO A 214 -15.31 -21.49 4.28
CA PRO A 214 -15.98 -22.77 4.56
C PRO A 214 -17.26 -22.48 5.32
N ASP A 215 -18.36 -23.09 4.89
CA ASP A 215 -19.64 -22.96 5.58
C ASP A 215 -19.49 -23.58 6.99
N PRO A 216 -19.65 -22.81 8.09
CA PRO A 216 -19.59 -23.38 9.44
C PRO A 216 -20.70 -24.42 9.71
N LEU A 217 -21.63 -24.64 8.77
CA LEU A 217 -22.65 -25.69 8.83
C LEU A 217 -22.23 -27.02 8.21
N GLN A 218 -21.09 -27.09 7.49
CA GLN A 218 -20.61 -28.36 6.90
C GLN A 218 -19.71 -29.17 7.84
N ASP A 219 -19.24 -28.58 8.94
CA ASP A 219 -18.40 -29.23 9.96
C ASP A 219 -19.17 -29.43 11.28
N ARG A 220 -20.26 -30.20 11.24
CA ARG A 220 -20.81 -30.86 12.44
C ARG A 220 -20.86 -32.37 12.17
N PRO A 221 -20.38 -33.22 13.09
CA PRO A 221 -20.45 -34.67 12.94
C PRO A 221 -21.89 -35.17 12.87
#